data_AF-A0A0F9HYB7-F1
#
_entry.id   AF-A0A0F9HYB7-F1
#
_cell.length_a   1.000
_cell.length_b   1.000
_cell.length_c   1.000
_cell.angle_alpha   90.00
_cell.angle_beta   90.00
_cell.angle_gamma   90.00
#
_symmetry.space_group_name_H-M   'P 1'
#
loop_
_entity.id
_entity.type
_entity.pdbx_description
1 polymer ?
#
loop_
_entity_poly.entity_id
_entity_poly.type
_entity_poly.pdbx_seq_one_letter_code
_entity_poly.pdbx_strand_id
1 'polypeptide(L)' 'IRNSIWLTPIIIGQSWIWFWFINGFDIIAIGEFFIRYEGYLTIFSLLGVNLLSAILATLAKQRYEKYMKEIKTV' A
#
# COMPACT_ATOMS: atom_id res chain seq x y z
N ILE A 1 5.17 8.02 -4.04
CA ILE A 1 5.18 8.59 -2.66
C ILE A 1 3.83 9.20 -2.29
N ARG A 2 3.36 10.30 -2.92
CA ARG A 2 2.02 10.87 -2.62
C ARG A 2 0.89 9.84 -2.75
N ASN A 3 0.90 9.06 -3.85
CA ASN A 3 -0.07 7.98 -4.03
C ASN A 3 0.06 6.87 -2.98
N SER A 4 1.28 6.55 -2.55
CA SER A 4 1.53 5.52 -1.53
C SER A 4 0.87 5.85 -0.19
N ILE A 5 0.83 7.14 0.18
CA ILE A 5 0.17 7.60 1.42
C ILE A 5 -1.35 7.48 1.30
N TRP A 6 -1.92 7.85 0.15
CA TRP A 6 -3.37 7.74 -0.10
C TRP A 6 -3.83 6.30 -0.32
N LEU A 7 -2.94 5.40 -0.78
CA LEU A 7 -3.27 3.99 -0.99
C LEU A 7 -3.53 3.27 0.33
N THR A 8 -2.82 3.64 1.39
CA THR A 8 -2.93 3.00 2.71
C THR A 8 -4.35 3.04 3.28
N PRO A 9 -5.04 4.20 3.41
CA PRO A 9 -6.43 4.22 3.89
C PRO A 9 -7.40 3.47 2.96
N ILE A 10 -7.14 3.45 1.64
CA ILE A 10 -7.95 2.68 0.68
C ILE A 10 -7.81 1.18 0.94
N ILE A 11 -6.58 0.68 1.14
CA ILE A 11 -6.31 -0.74 1.45
C ILE A 11 -6.95 -1.13 2.78
N ILE A 12 -6.89 -0.27 3.79
CA ILE A 12 -7.52 -0.52 5.09
C ILE A 12 -9.04 -0.61 4.93
N GLY A 13 -9.66 0.34 4.23
CA GLY A 13 -11.09 0.32 3.94
C GLY A 13 -11.51 -0.94 3.18
N GLN A 14 -10.75 -1.36 2.17
CA GLN A 14 -11.00 -2.58 1.42
C GLN A 14 -10.86 -3.85 2.29
N SER A 15 -9.91 -3.85 3.23
CA SER A 15 -9.72 -4.96 4.17
C SER A 15 -10.94 -5.13 5.08
N TRP A 16 -11.57 -4.05 5.54
CA TRP A 16 -12.80 -4.12 6.33
C TRP A 16 -14.00 -4.58 5.51
N ILE A 17 -14.12 -4.15 4.25
CA ILE A 17 -15.16 -4.64 3.35
C ILE A 17 -15.06 -6.17 3.22
N TRP A 18 -13.85 -6.69 3.02
CA TRP A 18 -13.60 -8.13 2.98
C TRP A 18 -13.92 -8.83 4.30
N PHE A 19 -13.54 -8.23 5.43
CA PHE A 19 -13.87 -8.76 6.75
C PHE A 19 -15.39 -8.90 6.94
N TRP A 20 -16.18 -7.90 6.51
CA TRP A 20 -17.63 -7.94 6.57
C TRP A 20 -18.25 -9.02 5.67
N PHE A 21 -17.66 -9.26 4.49
CA PHE A 21 -18.10 -10.36 3.63
C PHE A 21 -17.91 -11.75 4.25
N ILE A 22 -16.84 -11.93 5.04
CA ILE A 22 -16.48 -13.24 5.62
C ILE A 22 -17.18 -13.47 6.97
N ASN A 23 -17.18 -12.46 7.84
CA ASN A 23 -17.61 -12.60 9.24
C ASN A 23 -19.00 -12.00 9.52
N GLY A 24 -19.62 -11.37 8.52
CA GLY A 24 -20.84 -10.57 8.67
C GLY A 24 -20.54 -9.10 8.96
N PHE A 25 -21.55 -8.25 8.75
CA PHE A 25 -21.42 -6.82 8.97
C PHE A 25 -21.32 -6.50 10.47
N ASP A 26 -20.18 -5.96 10.88
CA ASP A 26 -19.94 -5.50 12.25
C ASP A 26 -19.11 -4.21 12.24
N ILE A 27 -19.72 -3.10 12.68
CA ILE A 27 -19.08 -1.79 12.73
C ILE A 27 -18.17 -1.63 13.95
N ILE A 28 -18.34 -2.45 14.99
CA ILE A 28 -17.54 -2.39 16.22
C ILE A 28 -16.10 -2.80 15.92
N ALA A 29 -15.91 -3.77 15.03
CA ALA A 29 -14.60 -4.23 14.57
C ALA A 29 -13.70 -3.11 14.03
N ILE A 30 -14.28 -2.07 13.42
CA ILE A 30 -13.51 -0.89 12.94
C ILE A 30 -12.97 -0.09 14.13
N GLY A 31 -13.78 0.12 15.17
CA GLY A 31 -13.36 0.84 16.37
C GLY A 31 -12.25 0.10 17.12
N GLU A 32 -12.41 -1.21 17.30
CA GLU A 32 -11.39 -2.05 17.96
C GLU A 32 -10.04 -2.01 17.23
N PHE A 33 -10.05 -1.95 15.90
CA PHE A 33 -8.83 -1.86 15.10
C PHE A 33 -7.96 -0.64 15.46
N PHE A 34 -8.57 0.53 15.71
CA PHE A 34 -7.82 1.75 16.08
C PHE A 34 -7.49 1.86 17.57
N ILE A 35 -8.08 1.02 18.42
CA ILE A 35 -7.76 0.99 19.85
C ILE A 35 -6.58 0.06 20.10
N ARG A 36 -6.45 -1.03 19.33
CA ARG A 36 -5.40 -2.05 19.52
C ARG A 36 -4.10 -1.62 18.85
N TYR A 37 -2.98 -1.81 19.55
CA TYR A 37 -1.63 -1.50 19.05
C TYR A 37 -1.29 -2.24 17.74
N GLU A 38 -1.87 -3.44 17.57
CA GLU A 38 -1.75 -4.29 16.37
C GLU A 38 -2.27 -3.58 15.10
N GLY A 39 -3.32 -2.76 15.22
CA GLY A 39 -3.85 -1.97 14.10
C GLY A 39 -2.84 -0.93 13.62
N TYR A 40 -2.18 -0.23 14.55
CA TYR A 40 -1.13 0.73 14.22
C TYR A 40 0.09 0.06 13.56
N LEU A 41 0.51 -1.11 14.06
CA LEU A 41 1.59 -1.89 13.42
C LEU A 41 1.25 -2.28 11.99
N THR A 42 -0.02 -2.64 11.75
CA THR A 42 -0.53 -2.96 10.41
C THR A 42 -0.46 -1.73 9.49
N ILE A 43 -0.92 -0.57 9.97
CA ILE A 43 -0.87 0.69 9.22
C ILE A 43 0.58 1.04 8.84
N PHE A 44 1.52 0.97 9.79
CA PHE A 44 2.93 1.26 9.54
C PHE A 44 3.55 0.27 8.55
N SER A 45 3.23 -1.01 8.67
CA SER A 45 3.72 -2.04 7.74
C SER A 45 3.22 -1.81 6.32
N LEU A 46 1.92 -1.54 6.15
CA LEU A 46 1.32 -1.21 4.85
C LEU A 46 1.95 0.03 4.22
N LEU A 47 2.16 1.08 5.01
CA LEU A 47 2.82 2.29 4.55
C LEU A 47 4.27 2.01 4.12
N GLY A 48 5.00 1.22 4.90
CA GLY A 48 6.37 0.80 4.58
C GLY A 48 6.45 0.03 3.26
N VAL A 49 5.60 -0.99 3.07
CA VAL A 49 5.55 -1.79 1.83
C VAL A 49 5.20 -0.92 0.63
N ASN A 50 4.23 0.00 0.76
CA ASN A 50 3.82 0.89 -0.32
C ASN A 50 4.91 1.91 -0.70
N LEU A 51 5.68 2.39 0.27
CA LEU A 51 6.82 3.27 0.01
C LEU A 51 7.97 2.52 -0.65
N LEU A 52 8.36 1.36 -0.13
CA LEU A 52 9.40 0.52 -0.71
C LEU A 52 9.07 0.15 -2.16
N SER A 53 7.83 -0.27 -2.42
CA SER A 53 7.36 -0.59 -3.78
C SER A 53 7.45 0.62 -4.72
N ALA A 54 7.08 1.81 -4.24
CA ALA A 54 7.19 3.02 -5.05
C ALA A 54 8.64 3.42 -5.36
N ILE A 55 9.56 3.24 -4.40
CA ILE A 55 10.99 3.48 -4.60
C ILE A 55 11.53 2.49 -5.63
N LEU A 56 11.26 1.19 -5.47
CA LEU A 56 11.70 0.14 -6.38
C LEU A 56 11.16 0.37 -7.80
N ALA A 57 9.88 0.71 -7.94
CA ALA A 57 9.28 1.02 -9.24
C ALA A 57 9.96 2.23 -9.92
N THR A 58 10.34 3.25 -9.15
CA THR A 58 11.05 4.42 -9.67
C THR A 58 12.44 4.05 -10.17
N LEU A 59 13.19 3.26 -9.39
CA LEU A 59 14.51 2.76 -9.78
C LEU A 59 14.44 1.87 -11.03
N ALA A 60 13.45 0.97 -11.09
CA ALA A 60 13.23 0.12 -12.24
C ALA A 60 12.92 0.92 -13.50
N LYS A 61 12.05 1.94 -13.40
CA LYS A 61 11.71 2.84 -14.51
C LYS A 61 12.93 3.61 -15.01
N GLN A 62 13.73 4.19 -14.12
CA GLN A 62 14.96 4.91 -14.50
C GLN A 62 15.94 4.00 -15.23
N ARG A 63 16.12 2.77 -14.73
CA ARG A 63 17.01 1.79 -15.35
C ARG A 63 16.51 1.36 -16.73
N TYR A 64 15.21 1.13 -16.87
CA TYR A 64 14.57 0.80 -18.16
C TYR A 64 14.73 1.93 -19.18
N GLU A 65 14.49 3.18 -18.78
CA GLU A 65 14.66 4.34 -19.67
C GLU A 65 16.12 4.51 -20.12
N LYS A 66 17.09 4.22 -19.24
CA LYS A 66 18.51 4.23 -19.59
C LYS A 66 18.83 3.19 -20.69
N TYR A 67 18.38 1.94 -20.51
CA TYR A 67 18.58 0.89 -21.52
C TYR A 67 17.93 1.24 -22.87
N MET A 68 16.70 1.78 -22.85
CA MET A 68 16.00 2.16 -24.08
C MET A 68 16.68 3.32 -24.82
N LYS A 69 17.33 4.24 -24.10
CA LYS A 69 18.12 5.31 -24.72
C LYS A 69 19.37 4.75 -25.39
N GLU A 70 20.10 3.87 -24.70
CA GLU A 70 21.30 3.22 -25.24
C GLU A 70 20.99 2.44 -26.54
N ILE A 71 19.87 1.70 -26.58
CA ILE A 71 19.42 0.97 -27.78
C ILE A 71 19.06 1.92 -28.94
N LYS A 72 18.49 3.09 -28.68
CA LYS A 72 18.11 4.04 -29.74
C LYS A 72 19.28 4.83 -30.33
N THR A 73 20.40 4.89 -29.62
CA THR A 73 21.63 5.57 -30.06
C THR A 73 22.58 4.68 -30.86
N VAL A 74 22.34 3.37 -30.90
CA VAL A 74 23.04 2.39 -31.75
C VAL A 74 22.23 2.13 -33.00
#